data_AF-A0A2G9Z435-F1
#
_entry.id   AF-A0A2G9Z435-F1
#
_cell.length_a   1.000
_cell.length_b   1.000
_cell.length_c   1.000
_cell.angle_alpha   90.00
_cell.angle_beta   90.00
_cell.angle_gamma   90.00
#
_symmetry.space_group_name_H-M   'P 1'
#
loop_
_entity.id
_entity.type
_entity.pdbx_description
1 polymer ?
#
loop_
_entity_poly.entity_id
_entity_poly.type
_entity_poly.pdbx_seq_one_letter_code
_entity_poly.pdbx_strand_id
1 'polypeptide(L)'
;MTNKNLTKNNAGFSILELLIAMFIFVLTIITAVSIFASVSSTRQKSREIQRNMEDARTALDLMAKNMRMSIGLSEVGINHQEIYMFNTSQGDCISYKFDSDNKLKISQIPSVNPSNCSTIAYTYNPIISSDVSGSFLITTTSATATPKIVGKATIVLTIDGTTTIQTTVSFRDYGGIIQ
;
A
#
# COMPACT_ATOMS: atom_id res chain seq x y z
N MET A 1 -45.61 -28.61 -67.44
CA MET A 1 -44.71 -28.17 -66.35
C MET A 1 -45.36 -26.97 -65.68
N THR A 2 -46.01 -27.20 -64.53
CA THR A 2 -46.81 -26.16 -63.83
C THR A 2 -45.91 -25.27 -62.99
N ASN A 3 -45.86 -23.99 -63.35
CA ASN A 3 -45.08 -22.96 -62.69
C ASN A 3 -45.79 -22.54 -61.39
N LYS A 4 -45.21 -22.89 -60.24
CA LYS A 4 -45.79 -22.61 -58.92
C LYS A 4 -45.33 -21.21 -58.49
N ASN A 5 -46.17 -20.21 -58.72
CA ASN A 5 -45.96 -18.85 -58.20
C ASN A 5 -46.05 -18.87 -56.67
N LEU A 6 -44.90 -18.82 -56.00
CA LEU A 6 -44.78 -18.60 -54.58
C LEU A 6 -45.09 -17.13 -54.28
N THR A 7 -46.32 -16.84 -53.87
CA THR A 7 -46.69 -15.52 -53.34
C THR A 7 -45.94 -15.32 -52.03
N LYS A 8 -44.87 -14.54 -52.08
CA LYS A 8 -44.05 -14.20 -50.92
C LYS A 8 -44.85 -13.21 -50.05
N ASN A 9 -45.48 -13.73 -49.00
CA ASN A 9 -46.29 -12.94 -48.08
C ASN A 9 -45.37 -12.13 -47.16
N ASN A 10 -45.05 -10.90 -47.54
CA ASN A 10 -44.30 -9.98 -46.70
C ASN A 10 -45.26 -9.39 -45.65
N ALA A 11 -45.51 -10.14 -44.58
CA ALA A 11 -46.28 -9.65 -43.44
C ALA A 11 -45.50 -8.48 -42.80
N GLY A 12 -46.08 -7.28 -42.84
CA GLY A 12 -45.54 -6.11 -42.13
C GLY A 12 -45.74 -6.26 -40.62
N PHE A 13 -44.85 -5.64 -39.84
CA PHE A 13 -44.98 -5.59 -38.38
C PHE A 13 -46.24 -4.83 -37.97
N SER A 14 -46.95 -5.36 -36.97
CA SER A 14 -48.05 -4.64 -36.34
C SER A 14 -47.53 -3.46 -35.51
N ILE A 15 -48.30 -2.37 -35.45
CA ILE A 15 -47.98 -1.20 -34.61
C ILE A 15 -47.81 -1.62 -33.14
N LEU A 16 -48.59 -2.61 -32.67
CA LEU A 16 -48.48 -3.17 -31.32
C LEU A 16 -47.10 -3.81 -31.08
N GLU A 17 -46.62 -4.55 -32.08
CA GLU A 17 -45.35 -5.28 -32.02
C GLU A 17 -44.17 -4.30 -31.98
N LEU A 18 -44.27 -3.18 -32.71
CA LEU A 18 -43.31 -2.08 -32.66
C LEU A 18 -43.28 -1.40 -31.29
N LEU A 19 -44.43 -1.16 -30.65
CA LEU A 19 -44.50 -0.58 -29.31
C LEU A 19 -43.87 -1.49 -28.25
N ILE A 20 -44.14 -2.80 -28.31
CA ILE A 20 -43.55 -3.78 -27.39
C ILE A 20 -42.04 -3.85 -27.60
N ALA A 21 -41.57 -3.89 -28.85
CA ALA A 21 -40.14 -3.92 -29.17
C ALA A 21 -39.42 -2.66 -28.67
N MET A 22 -40.02 -1.48 -28.85
CA MET A 22 -39.47 -0.22 -28.31
C MET A 22 -39.39 -0.23 -26.79
N PHE A 23 -40.44 -0.71 -26.11
CA PHE A 23 -40.46 -0.79 -24.66
C PHE A 23 -39.34 -1.69 -24.13
N ILE A 24 -39.18 -2.89 -24.72
CA ILE A 24 -38.09 -3.81 -24.36
C ILE A 24 -36.73 -3.17 -24.66
N PHE A 25 -36.57 -2.53 -25.82
CA PHE A 25 -35.33 -1.88 -26.19
C PHE A 25 -34.92 -0.79 -25.19
N VAL A 26 -35.84 0.12 -24.84
CA VAL A 26 -35.55 1.17 -23.85
C VAL A 26 -35.16 0.57 -22.50
N LEU A 27 -35.87 -0.48 -22.06
CA LEU A 27 -35.54 -1.17 -20.81
C LEU A 27 -34.12 -1.76 -20.86
N THR A 28 -33.75 -2.42 -21.96
CA THR A 28 -32.39 -2.98 -22.11
C THR A 28 -31.31 -1.89 -22.10
N ILE A 29 -31.52 -0.76 -22.78
CA ILE A 29 -30.54 0.34 -22.80
C ILE A 29 -30.38 0.95 -21.40
N ILE A 30 -31.47 1.17 -20.66
CA ILE A 30 -31.40 1.70 -19.29
C ILE A 30 -30.57 0.77 -18.40
N THR A 31 -30.80 -0.54 -18.49
CA THR A 31 -30.02 -1.53 -17.72
C THR A 31 -28.55 -1.57 -18.13
N ALA A 32 -28.24 -1.46 -19.42
CA ALA A 32 -26.86 -1.45 -19.90
C ALA A 32 -26.10 -0.21 -19.40
N VAL A 33 -26.74 0.97 -19.44
CA VAL A 33 -26.15 2.23 -18.97
C VAL A 33 -25.90 2.21 -17.46
N SER A 34 -26.84 1.69 -16.67
CA SER A 34 -26.67 1.61 -15.21
C SER A 34 -25.53 0.68 -14.81
N ILE A 35 -25.42 -0.48 -15.47
CA ILE A 35 -24.30 -1.41 -15.29
C ILE A 35 -22.98 -0.72 -15.66
N PHE A 36 -22.93 -0.05 -16.82
CA PHE A 36 -21.71 0.63 -17.26
C PHE A 36 -21.25 1.71 -16.28
N ALA A 37 -22.18 2.54 -15.78
CA ALA A 37 -21.88 3.57 -14.79
C ALA A 37 -21.31 2.97 -13.48
N SER A 38 -21.93 1.89 -12.99
CA SER A 38 -21.48 1.17 -11.79
C SER A 38 -20.08 0.58 -11.99
N VAL A 39 -19.84 -0.11 -13.10
CA VAL A 39 -18.54 -0.72 -13.41
C VAL A 39 -17.46 0.35 -13.58
N SER A 40 -17.78 1.48 -14.24
CA SER A 40 -16.83 2.57 -14.45
C SER A 40 -16.36 3.18 -13.12
N SER A 41 -17.29 3.50 -12.21
CA SER A 41 -16.95 4.05 -10.89
C SER A 41 -16.14 3.05 -10.04
N THR A 42 -16.50 1.76 -10.10
CA THR A 42 -15.78 0.70 -9.39
C THR A 42 -14.35 0.55 -9.92
N ARG A 43 -14.15 0.64 -11.23
CA ARG A 43 -12.81 0.60 -11.85
C ARG A 43 -11.93 1.78 -11.43
N GLN A 44 -12.50 2.97 -11.29
CA GLN A 44 -11.75 4.15 -10.81
C GLN A 44 -11.26 3.94 -9.38
N LYS A 45 -12.17 3.58 -8.46
CA LYS A 45 -11.82 3.27 -7.06
C LYS A 45 -10.80 2.14 -6.95
N SER A 46 -10.96 1.08 -7.73
CA SER A 46 -10.02 -0.03 -7.74
C SER A 46 -8.62 0.38 -8.20
N ARG A 47 -8.51 1.32 -9.15
CA ARG A 47 -7.20 1.86 -9.59
C ARG A 47 -6.53 2.71 -8.51
N GLU A 48 -7.29 3.50 -7.77
CA GLU A 48 -6.76 4.30 -6.65
C GLU A 48 -6.22 3.37 -5.56
N ILE A 49 -7.00 2.37 -5.16
CA ILE A 49 -6.57 1.36 -4.17
C ILE A 49 -5.30 0.64 -4.64
N GLN A 50 -5.23 0.23 -5.92
CA GLN A 50 -4.05 -0.42 -6.48
C GLN A 50 -2.81 0.48 -6.44
N ARG A 51 -2.96 1.78 -6.73
CA ARG A 51 -1.86 2.75 -6.64
C ARG A 51 -1.39 2.92 -5.19
N ASN A 52 -2.32 3.10 -4.26
CA ASN A 52 -1.99 3.24 -2.84
C ASN A 52 -1.26 1.99 -2.30
N MET A 53 -1.69 0.80 -2.72
CA MET A 53 -1.00 -0.45 -2.36
C MET A 53 0.41 -0.55 -2.95
N GLU A 54 0.62 -0.09 -4.18
CA GLU A 54 1.94 -0.13 -4.82
C GLU A 54 2.91 0.88 -4.21
N ASP A 55 2.44 2.09 -3.93
CA ASP A 55 3.22 3.12 -3.22
C ASP A 55 3.62 2.63 -1.82
N ALA A 56 2.68 2.02 -1.09
CA ALA A 56 2.93 1.43 0.23
C ALA A 56 3.96 0.30 0.18
N ARG A 57 3.87 -0.61 -0.81
CA ARG A 57 4.88 -1.67 -1.01
C ARG A 57 6.25 -1.10 -1.34
N THR A 58 6.31 -0.11 -2.22
CA THR A 58 7.57 0.57 -2.56
C THR A 58 8.21 1.21 -1.34
N ALA A 59 7.40 1.86 -0.49
CA ALA A 59 7.88 2.42 0.77
C ALA A 59 8.37 1.33 1.73
N LEU A 60 7.64 0.23 1.90
CA LEU A 60 8.07 -0.90 2.73
C LEU A 60 9.39 -1.52 2.24
N ASP A 61 9.59 -1.66 0.94
CA ASP A 61 10.83 -2.18 0.38
C ASP A 61 12.01 -1.23 0.62
N LEU A 62 11.79 0.08 0.50
CA LEU A 62 12.79 1.09 0.85
C LEU A 62 13.13 1.03 2.34
N MET A 63 12.13 0.94 3.21
CA MET A 63 12.33 0.79 4.66
C MET A 63 13.10 -0.48 4.98
N ALA A 64 12.69 -1.62 4.41
CA ALA A 64 13.34 -2.90 4.58
C ALA A 64 14.80 -2.86 4.12
N LYS A 65 15.08 -2.22 2.98
CA LYS A 65 16.46 -2.01 2.50
C LYS A 65 17.28 -1.22 3.50
N ASN A 66 16.75 -0.10 4.00
CA ASN A 66 17.44 0.73 4.97
C ASN A 66 17.66 -0.02 6.30
N MET A 67 16.67 -0.78 6.78
CA MET A 67 16.80 -1.65 7.96
C MET A 67 17.91 -2.69 7.79
N ARG A 68 17.99 -3.38 6.63
CA ARG A 68 19.05 -4.38 6.38
C ARG A 68 20.47 -3.83 6.40
N MET A 69 20.64 -2.51 6.25
CA MET A 69 21.95 -1.83 6.29
C MET A 69 22.21 -1.13 7.64
N SER A 70 21.19 -1.09 8.50
CA SER A 70 21.20 -0.30 9.72
C SER A 70 21.31 -1.17 10.98
N ILE A 71 21.55 -0.48 12.08
CA ILE A 71 21.39 -1.00 13.44
C ILE A 71 20.11 -0.37 13.99
N GLY A 72 19.19 -1.19 14.51
CA GLY A 72 17.98 -0.71 15.19
C GLY A 72 18.32 -0.16 16.56
N LEU A 73 17.91 1.08 16.85
CA LEU A 73 18.26 1.74 18.10
C LEU A 73 17.09 1.74 19.08
N SER A 74 15.96 2.29 18.67
CA SER A 74 14.76 2.38 19.51
C SER A 74 13.52 2.73 18.70
N GLU A 75 12.37 2.30 19.19
CA GLU A 75 11.06 2.78 18.79
C GLU A 75 10.49 3.75 19.83
N VAL A 76 9.84 4.82 19.36
CA VAL A 76 9.34 5.93 20.19
C VAL A 76 7.91 6.29 19.79
N GLY A 77 7.20 6.95 20.70
CA GLY A 77 5.83 7.41 20.51
C GLY A 77 4.80 6.46 21.09
N ILE A 78 3.61 7.01 21.35
CA ILE A 78 2.45 6.24 21.81
C ILE A 78 2.07 5.29 20.66
N ASN A 79 2.10 3.98 20.89
CA ASN A 79 1.92 2.91 19.88
C ASN A 79 3.10 2.68 18.93
N HIS A 80 4.33 3.09 19.30
CA HIS A 80 5.55 2.81 18.53
C HIS A 80 5.48 3.33 17.08
N GLN A 81 5.01 4.57 16.94
CA GLN A 81 4.78 5.20 15.63
C GLN A 81 6.06 5.79 15.01
N GLU A 82 7.18 5.77 15.74
CA GLU A 82 8.47 6.29 15.28
C GLU A 82 9.58 5.28 15.55
N ILE A 83 10.57 5.22 14.66
CA ILE A 83 11.71 4.31 14.77
C ILE A 83 13.00 5.04 14.41
N TYR A 84 13.99 4.95 15.29
CA TYR A 84 15.35 5.43 15.06
C TYR A 84 16.29 4.30 14.72
N MET A 85 17.10 4.53 13.68
CA MET A 85 18.08 3.57 13.18
C MET A 85 19.36 4.30 12.76
N PHE A 86 20.46 3.55 12.74
CA PHE A 86 21.73 4.05 12.25
C PHE A 86 22.22 3.23 11.05
N ASN A 87 22.37 3.87 9.89
CA ASN A 87 22.92 3.24 8.69
C ASN A 87 24.45 3.16 8.77
N THR A 88 24.96 1.96 9.03
CA THR A 88 26.40 1.69 9.15
C THR A 88 27.17 1.86 7.85
N SER A 89 26.50 1.78 6.70
CA SER A 89 27.15 1.86 5.39
C SER A 89 27.40 3.29 4.94
N GLN A 90 26.55 4.23 5.33
CA GLN A 90 26.59 5.63 4.89
C GLN A 90 26.95 6.61 6.01
N GLY A 91 26.80 6.19 7.27
CA GLY A 91 26.98 7.09 8.42
C GLY A 91 25.83 8.07 8.55
N ASP A 92 24.59 7.58 8.45
CA ASP A 92 23.39 8.39 8.54
C ASP A 92 22.46 7.88 9.63
N CYS A 93 21.88 8.80 10.39
CA CYS A 93 20.73 8.53 11.23
C CYS A 93 19.47 8.56 10.38
N ILE A 94 18.70 7.48 10.43
CA ILE A 94 17.44 7.35 9.68
C ILE A 94 16.31 7.23 10.70
N SER A 95 15.29 8.06 10.51
CA SER A 95 14.04 7.97 11.27
C SER A 95 12.86 7.78 10.35
N TYR A 96 11.96 6.87 10.73
CA TYR A 96 10.64 6.75 10.12
C TYR A 96 9.57 7.07 11.15
N LYS A 97 8.53 7.78 10.72
CA LYS A 97 7.44 8.20 11.59
C LYS A 97 6.09 8.11 10.89
N PHE A 98 5.10 7.57 11.60
CA PHE A 98 3.68 7.82 11.33
C PHE A 98 3.28 9.11 12.04
N ASP A 99 3.00 10.15 11.27
CA ASP A 99 2.68 11.46 11.82
C ASP A 99 1.16 11.66 11.92
N SER A 100 0.72 12.72 12.61
CA SER A 100 -0.71 12.96 12.87
C SER A 100 -1.55 13.23 11.61
N ASP A 101 -0.91 13.46 10.46
CA ASP A 101 -1.54 13.58 9.16
C ASP A 101 -1.79 12.23 8.47
N ASN A 102 -1.64 11.11 9.18
CA ASN A 102 -1.74 9.75 8.65
C ASN A 102 -0.79 9.53 7.47
N LYS A 103 0.43 10.08 7.51
CA LYS A 103 1.44 9.81 6.48
C LYS A 103 2.67 9.16 7.07
N LEU A 104 3.22 8.22 6.31
CA LEU A 104 4.54 7.69 6.57
C LEU A 104 5.59 8.70 6.07
N LYS A 105 6.42 9.16 7.00
CA LYS A 105 7.50 10.10 6.73
C LYS A 105 8.85 9.49 7.01
N ILE A 106 9.86 9.96 6.28
CA ILE A 106 11.27 9.64 6.50
C ILE A 106 12.05 10.90 6.80
N SER A 107 13.07 10.77 7.64
CA SER A 107 14.15 11.74 7.73
C SER A 107 15.49 11.02 7.75
N GLN A 108 16.49 11.62 7.10
CA GLN A 108 17.85 11.10 7.02
C GLN A 108 18.81 12.24 7.27
N ILE A 109 19.67 12.08 8.28
CA ILE A 109 20.64 13.10 8.69
C ILE A 109 22.01 12.44 8.86
N PRO A 110 23.06 12.97 8.23
CA PRO A 110 24.42 12.48 8.44
C PRO A 110 24.84 12.54 9.91
N SER A 111 25.37 11.43 10.42
CA SER A 111 25.93 11.34 11.78
C SER A 111 27.01 10.26 11.82
N VAL A 112 28.13 10.56 12.47
CA VAL A 112 29.19 9.56 12.68
C VAL A 112 28.95 8.71 13.93
N ASN A 113 28.00 9.10 14.79
CA ASN A 113 27.74 8.43 16.07
C ASN A 113 26.29 7.91 16.13
N PRO A 114 26.07 6.59 16.24
CA PRO A 114 24.75 6.00 16.40
C PRO A 114 23.98 6.56 17.61
N SER A 115 24.68 6.92 18.68
CA SER A 115 24.06 7.39 19.93
C SER A 115 23.34 8.74 19.78
N ASN A 116 23.68 9.52 18.75
CA ASN A 116 23.06 10.83 18.52
C ASN A 116 21.72 10.71 17.79
N CYS A 117 21.41 9.56 17.19
CA CYS A 117 20.21 9.42 16.37
C CYS A 117 18.90 9.58 17.15
N SER A 118 18.90 9.41 18.48
CA SER A 118 17.72 9.65 19.31
C SER A 118 17.58 11.09 19.80
N THR A 119 18.58 11.95 19.58
CA THR A 119 18.64 13.32 20.12
C THR A 119 18.73 14.42 19.06
N ILE A 120 18.99 14.06 17.80
CA ILE A 120 19.05 14.99 16.67
C ILE A 120 17.63 15.43 16.28
N ALA A 121 17.47 16.70 15.88
CA ALA A 121 16.23 17.21 15.33
C ALA A 121 16.04 16.76 13.88
N TYR A 122 14.95 16.04 13.60
CA TYR A 122 14.63 15.52 12.28
C TYR A 122 13.68 16.43 11.49
N THR A 123 13.95 16.61 10.21
CA THR A 123 13.01 17.19 9.24
C THR A 123 12.39 16.07 8.43
N TYR A 124 11.09 15.86 8.59
CA TYR A 124 10.36 14.73 8.02
C TYR A 124 9.75 15.07 6.66
N ASN A 125 9.98 14.21 5.67
CA ASN A 125 9.37 14.28 4.35
C ASN A 125 8.44 13.07 4.12
N PRO A 126 7.25 13.25 3.54
CA PRO A 126 6.36 12.14 3.23
C PRO A 126 6.98 11.23 2.17
N ILE A 127 6.90 9.92 2.40
CA ILE A 127 7.34 8.89 1.42
C ILE A 127 6.18 8.51 0.50
N ILE A 128 4.98 8.53 1.05
CA ILE A 128 3.74 8.13 0.39
C ILE A 128 2.74 9.26 0.46
N SER A 129 1.93 9.36 -0.59
CA SER A 129 0.91 10.41 -0.71
C SER A 129 -0.40 10.06 -0.02
N SER A 130 -0.72 8.75 0.03
CA SER A 130 -1.93 8.16 0.61
C SER A 130 -1.93 8.17 2.14
N ASP A 131 -3.12 8.01 2.72
CA ASP A 131 -3.30 7.95 4.16
C ASP A 131 -2.96 6.54 4.69
N VAL A 132 -1.98 6.49 5.57
CA VAL A 132 -1.43 5.26 6.11
C VAL A 132 -1.13 5.42 7.59
N SER A 133 -1.53 4.41 8.35
CA SER A 133 -1.27 4.29 9.78
C SER A 133 -0.46 3.04 10.05
N GLY A 134 0.14 2.91 11.23
CA GLY A 134 0.97 1.75 11.50
C GLY A 134 1.71 1.83 12.81
N SER A 135 2.57 0.84 13.00
CA SER A 135 3.49 0.77 14.12
C SER A 135 4.78 0.07 13.71
N PHE A 136 5.82 0.39 14.46
CA PHE A 136 7.11 -0.26 14.39
C PHE A 136 7.30 -1.09 15.66
N LEU A 137 7.89 -2.28 15.53
CA LEU A 137 8.32 -3.06 16.68
C LEU A 137 9.76 -3.44 16.48
N ILE A 138 10.63 -3.05 17.41
CA ILE A 138 12.05 -3.38 17.33
C ILE A 138 12.37 -4.40 18.42
N THR A 139 13.16 -5.39 18.04
CA THR A 139 13.97 -6.15 18.96
C THR A 139 15.39 -5.72 18.71
N THR A 140 16.03 -5.08 19.68
CA THR A 140 17.42 -4.65 19.56
C THR A 140 18.36 -5.85 19.70
N THR A 141 19.53 -5.79 19.07
CA THR A 141 20.53 -6.83 19.25
C THR A 141 21.02 -6.88 20.68
N SER A 142 21.08 -8.09 21.23
CA SER A 142 21.69 -8.35 22.52
C SER A 142 22.70 -9.47 22.39
N ALA A 143 23.98 -9.09 22.43
CA ALA A 143 25.12 -9.99 22.46
C ALA A 143 25.29 -10.70 23.81
N THR A 144 24.70 -10.16 24.87
CA THR A 144 24.76 -10.68 26.25
C THR A 144 23.57 -11.55 26.63
N ALA A 145 22.49 -11.55 25.84
CA ALA A 145 21.35 -12.42 26.04
C ALA A 145 21.70 -13.90 25.82
N THR A 146 21.00 -14.79 26.53
CA THR A 146 21.10 -16.25 26.37
C THR A 146 19.71 -16.82 26.04
N PRO A 147 19.44 -17.23 24.78
CA PRO A 147 20.32 -17.20 23.61
C PRO A 147 20.59 -15.78 23.10
N LYS A 148 21.70 -15.58 22.36
CA LYS A 148 22.04 -14.29 21.74
C LYS A 148 20.92 -13.86 20.78
N ILE A 149 20.56 -12.58 20.80
CA ILE A 149 19.41 -12.04 20.05
C ILE A 149 19.91 -11.17 18.91
N VAL A 150 19.51 -11.50 17.68
CA VAL A 150 19.68 -10.68 16.48
C VAL A 150 18.62 -9.59 16.44
N GLY A 151 19.05 -8.39 16.06
CA GLY A 151 18.18 -7.24 15.89
C GLY A 151 17.16 -7.46 14.78
N LYS A 152 15.89 -7.17 15.07
CA LYS A 152 14.80 -7.27 14.09
C LYS A 152 13.90 -6.06 14.20
N ALA A 153 13.36 -5.62 13.07
CA ALA A 153 12.27 -4.67 13.03
C ALA A 153 11.08 -5.30 12.31
N THR A 154 9.90 -5.17 12.91
CA THR A 154 8.62 -5.47 12.28
C THR A 154 7.91 -4.16 11.99
N ILE A 155 7.53 -3.96 10.73
CA ILE A 155 6.74 -2.83 10.29
C ILE A 155 5.33 -3.33 10.04
N VAL A 156 4.35 -2.69 10.67
CA VAL A 156 2.92 -2.88 10.38
C VAL A 156 2.42 -1.61 9.72
N LEU A 157 1.78 -1.76 8.57
CA LEU A 157 1.29 -0.67 7.74
C LEU A 157 -0.16 -0.91 7.35
N THR A 158 -1.06 -0.01 7.71
CA THR A 158 -2.50 -0.07 7.37
C THR A 158 -2.87 1.08 6.45
N ILE A 159 -3.21 0.73 5.22
CA ILE A 159 -3.55 1.64 4.11
C ILE A 159 -5.05 1.94 4.15
N ASP A 160 -5.41 3.21 4.15
CA ASP A 160 -6.80 3.70 4.13
C ASP A 160 -7.68 3.03 5.21
N GLY A 161 -7.10 2.59 6.33
CA GLY A 161 -7.79 1.89 7.42
C GLY A 161 -8.34 0.50 7.08
N THR A 162 -8.07 -0.03 5.88
CA THR A 162 -8.71 -1.28 5.38
C THR A 162 -7.72 -2.41 5.13
N THR A 163 -6.55 -2.10 4.57
CA THR A 163 -5.59 -3.11 4.13
C THR A 163 -4.34 -3.02 4.99
N THR A 164 -4.07 -4.06 5.78
CA THR A 164 -2.85 -4.14 6.60
C THR A 164 -1.81 -5.03 5.91
N ILE A 165 -0.59 -4.51 5.80
CA ILE A 165 0.61 -5.21 5.30
C ILE A 165 1.63 -5.21 6.42
N GLN A 166 2.29 -6.33 6.63
CA GLN A 166 3.34 -6.47 7.63
C GLN A 166 4.61 -7.04 6.98
N THR A 167 5.77 -6.51 7.36
CA THR A 167 7.07 -7.08 7.00
C THR A 167 7.99 -7.09 8.20
N THR A 168 8.81 -8.13 8.32
CA THR A 168 9.81 -8.27 9.37
C THR A 168 11.17 -8.43 8.74
N VAL A 169 12.12 -7.63 9.19
CA VAL A 169 13.46 -7.51 8.62
C VAL A 169 14.48 -7.60 9.75
N SER A 170 15.56 -8.34 9.52
CA SER A 170 16.68 -8.38 10.47
C SER A 170 17.69 -7.28 10.15
N PHE A 171 18.23 -6.65 11.18
CA PHE A 171 19.26 -5.63 11.08
C PHE A 171 20.62 -6.23 10.69
N ARG A 172 21.60 -5.38 10.37
CA ARG A 172 22.97 -5.81 9.98
C ARG A 172 23.88 -6.13 11.17
N ASP A 173 23.40 -5.94 12.39
CA ASP A 173 24.16 -5.88 13.64
C ASP A 173 24.66 -7.23 14.19
N TYR A 174 24.85 -8.22 13.31
CA TYR A 174 25.35 -9.56 13.66
C TYR A 174 26.76 -9.58 14.25
N GLY A 175 27.58 -8.54 14.01
CA GLY A 175 28.99 -8.50 14.42
C GLY A 175 29.23 -8.71 15.93
N GLY A 176 28.28 -8.33 16.78
CA GLY A 176 28.36 -8.58 18.23
C GLY A 176 27.95 -10.00 18.67
N ILE A 177 27.34 -10.78 17.77
CA ILE A 177 26.75 -12.10 18.09
C ILE A 177 27.67 -13.26 17.71
N ILE A 178 28.54 -13.07 16.71
CA ILE A 178 29.40 -14.14 16.15
C ILE A 178 30.79 -14.25 16.78
N GLN A 179 31.07 -13.51 17.86
CA GLN A 179 32.27 -13.73 18.70
C GLN A 179 32.07 -14.86 19.71
#